data_AF-A0A315XBZ9-F1
#
_entry.id   AF-A0A315XBZ9-F1
#
_cell.length_a   1.000
_cell.length_b   1.000
_cell.length_c   1.000
_cell.angle_alpha   90.00
_cell.angle_beta   90.00
_cell.angle_gamma   90.00
#
_symmetry.space_group_name_H-M   'P 1'
#
loop_
_entity.id
_entity.type
_entity.pdbx_description
1 polymer ?
#
loop_
_entity_poly.entity_id
_entity_poly.type
_entity_poly.pdbx_seq_one_letter_code
_entity_poly.pdbx_strand_id
1 'polypeptide(L)'
;MKKINLKKSPAVKTMPLDFTLTKFRSLCCAVAQHYPTLTLSEYFQGKDMPTRFAMMRHDIDRKPENALFTARVEEEAGIRATYYFRRYGSAFRPEIIREIEGMGHEVGYHYEVLGKAKGDRERAIGMFEHELGEFREICDAVFDLQKSNDKVIK
;
A
#
# COMPACT_ATOMS: atom_id res chain seq x y z
N MET A 1 43.62 -44.43 -21.38
CA MET A 1 42.73 -43.25 -21.30
C MET A 1 41.49 -43.62 -20.49
N LYS A 2 41.29 -43.07 -19.28
CA LYS A 2 40.08 -43.31 -18.46
C LYS A 2 39.08 -42.19 -18.70
N LYS A 3 37.88 -42.52 -19.21
CA LYS A 3 36.78 -41.56 -19.39
C LYS A 3 36.17 -41.25 -18.03
N ILE A 4 36.23 -39.98 -17.62
CA ILE A 4 35.60 -39.48 -16.38
C ILE A 4 34.11 -39.35 -16.67
N ASN A 5 33.29 -40.14 -15.98
CA ASN A 5 31.84 -40.09 -16.12
C ASN A 5 31.29 -38.99 -15.19
N LEU A 6 31.06 -37.78 -15.73
CA LEU A 6 30.36 -36.73 -14.99
C LEU A 6 28.89 -37.14 -14.85
N LYS A 7 28.51 -37.60 -13.65
CA LYS A 7 27.10 -37.75 -13.28
C LYS A 7 26.44 -36.38 -13.38
N LYS A 8 25.44 -36.24 -14.25
CA LYS A 8 24.58 -35.05 -14.31
C LYS A 8 23.97 -34.84 -12.92
N SER A 9 24.15 -33.65 -12.36
CA SER A 9 23.48 -33.25 -11.13
C SER A 9 21.95 -33.24 -11.36
N PRO A 10 21.14 -33.66 -10.38
CA PRO A 10 19.70 -33.64 -10.53
C PRO A 10 19.20 -32.21 -10.79
N ALA A 11 18.24 -32.07 -11.70
CA ALA A 11 17.63 -30.79 -12.01
C ALA A 11 17.01 -30.21 -10.72
N VAL A 12 17.47 -29.01 -10.33
CA VAL A 12 16.88 -28.27 -9.22
C VAL A 12 15.45 -27.92 -9.62
N LYS A 13 14.47 -28.49 -8.92
CA LYS A 13 13.05 -28.16 -9.11
C LYS A 13 12.88 -26.70 -8.66
N THR A 14 12.74 -25.78 -9.61
CA THR A 14 12.55 -24.36 -9.31
C THR A 14 11.22 -24.20 -8.58
N MET A 15 11.26 -23.72 -7.34
CA MET A 15 10.03 -23.38 -6.62
C MET A 15 9.41 -22.14 -7.28
N PRO A 16 8.09 -22.16 -7.56
CA PRO A 16 7.44 -21.02 -8.19
C PRO A 16 7.42 -19.83 -7.23
N LEU A 17 7.96 -18.68 -7.67
CA LEU A 17 8.04 -17.43 -6.91
C LEU A 17 6.68 -17.03 -6.33
N ASP A 18 6.63 -16.69 -5.04
CA ASP A 18 5.38 -16.39 -4.32
C ASP A 18 4.89 -14.95 -4.47
N PHE A 19 5.78 -14.01 -4.77
CA PHE A 19 5.46 -12.58 -4.86
C PHE A 19 5.65 -12.10 -6.29
N THR A 20 4.68 -12.44 -7.14
CA THR A 20 4.63 -12.05 -8.54
C THR A 20 3.32 -11.35 -8.86
N LEU A 21 3.32 -10.51 -9.90
CA LEU A 21 2.10 -9.83 -10.34
C LEU A 21 1.01 -10.84 -10.77
N THR A 22 1.41 -12.01 -11.29
CA THR A 22 0.48 -13.09 -11.64
C THR A 22 -0.23 -13.65 -10.40
N LYS A 23 0.50 -13.96 -9.33
CA LYS A 23 -0.09 -14.43 -8.07
C LYS A 23 -0.94 -13.35 -7.41
N PHE A 24 -0.48 -12.09 -7.46
CA PHE A 24 -1.25 -10.94 -6.97
C PHE A 24 -2.58 -10.78 -7.71
N ARG A 25 -2.59 -10.93 -9.04
CA ARG A 25 -3.82 -10.94 -9.84
C ARG A 25 -4.76 -12.07 -9.43
N SER A 26 -4.25 -13.28 -9.23
CA SER A 26 -5.07 -14.39 -8.72
C SER A 26 -5.69 -14.10 -7.35
N LEU A 27 -4.93 -13.45 -6.46
CA LEU A 27 -5.44 -12.99 -5.17
C LEU A 27 -6.56 -11.94 -5.35
N CYS A 28 -6.35 -10.93 -6.20
CA CYS A 28 -7.34 -9.89 -6.48
C CYS A 28 -8.64 -10.50 -7.03
N CYS A 29 -8.54 -11.43 -7.99
CA CYS A 29 -9.72 -12.13 -8.50
C CYS A 29 -10.47 -12.90 -7.40
N ALA A 30 -9.75 -13.60 -6.52
CA ALA A 30 -10.37 -14.33 -5.42
C ALA A 30 -11.04 -13.38 -4.40
N VAL A 31 -10.41 -12.25 -4.08
CA VAL A 31 -10.99 -11.22 -3.20
C VAL A 31 -12.27 -10.66 -3.82
N ALA A 32 -12.20 -10.19 -5.07
CA ALA A 32 -13.33 -9.57 -5.76
C ALA A 32 -14.53 -10.53 -5.92
N GLN A 33 -14.29 -11.84 -6.05
CA GLN A 33 -15.34 -12.85 -6.13
C GLN A 33 -16.08 -13.10 -4.81
N HIS A 34 -15.45 -12.82 -3.66
CA HIS A 34 -15.95 -13.23 -2.36
C HIS A 34 -16.27 -12.08 -1.41
N TYR A 35 -15.68 -10.90 -1.64
CA TYR A 35 -15.79 -9.76 -0.74
C TYR A 35 -15.93 -8.45 -1.53
N PRO A 36 -16.87 -7.57 -1.16
CA PRO A 36 -16.74 -6.17 -1.54
C PRO A 36 -15.46 -5.59 -0.92
N THR A 37 -14.88 -4.61 -1.60
CA THR A 37 -13.69 -3.91 -1.11
C THR A 37 -14.03 -2.50 -0.69
N LEU A 38 -13.38 -2.06 0.38
CA LEU A 38 -13.56 -0.73 0.96
C LEU A 38 -12.21 -0.07 1.14
N THR A 39 -12.18 1.24 0.91
CA THR A 39 -11.05 2.07 1.33
C THR A 39 -11.12 2.33 2.83
N LEU A 40 -10.06 2.90 3.39
CA LEU A 40 -10.03 3.22 4.79
C LEU A 40 -11.04 4.33 5.15
N SER A 41 -11.20 5.35 4.31
CA SER A 41 -12.20 6.40 4.55
C SER A 41 -13.61 5.84 4.58
N GLU A 42 -13.93 4.92 3.67
CA GLU A 42 -15.26 4.29 3.62
C GLU A 42 -15.54 3.50 4.89
N TYR A 43 -14.53 2.80 5.41
CA TYR A 43 -14.62 2.11 6.69
C TYR A 43 -14.95 3.06 7.85
N PHE A 44 -14.30 4.23 7.92
CA PHE A 44 -14.55 5.18 9.00
C PHE A 44 -15.83 6.02 8.84
N GLN A 45 -16.34 6.18 7.61
CA GLN A 45 -17.54 6.95 7.32
C GLN A 45 -18.81 6.10 7.32
N GLY A 46 -18.69 4.79 7.08
CA GLY A 46 -19.81 3.88 6.88
C GLY A 46 -20.64 3.67 8.15
N LYS A 47 -21.93 4.01 8.07
CA LYS A 47 -22.95 3.60 9.06
C LYS A 47 -23.52 2.21 8.75
N ASP A 48 -23.57 1.86 7.46
CA ASP A 48 -24.14 0.61 6.94
C ASP A 48 -23.09 -0.16 6.14
N MET A 49 -22.20 -0.84 6.88
CA MET A 49 -21.10 -1.61 6.31
C MET A 49 -21.53 -3.02 5.89
N PRO A 50 -20.94 -3.60 4.83
CA PRO A 50 -21.16 -5.00 4.50
C PRO A 50 -20.82 -5.92 5.67
N THR A 51 -21.55 -7.03 5.82
CA THR A 51 -21.29 -8.01 6.88
C THR A 51 -19.89 -8.63 6.79
N ARG A 52 -19.35 -8.73 5.57
CA ARG A 52 -17.97 -9.15 5.29
C ARG A 52 -17.43 -8.30 4.15
N PHE A 53 -16.21 -7.82 4.29
CA PHE A 53 -15.51 -7.02 3.29
C PHE A 53 -14.00 -7.27 3.41
N ALA A 54 -13.26 -6.86 2.39
CA ALA A 54 -11.81 -6.81 2.42
C ALA A 54 -11.33 -5.36 2.32
N MET A 55 -10.24 -5.03 3.01
CA MET A 55 -9.52 -3.76 2.84
C MET A 55 -8.12 -4.08 2.33
N MET A 56 -7.80 -3.60 1.15
CA MET A 56 -6.47 -3.75 0.55
C MET A 56 -5.65 -2.51 0.82
N ARG A 57 -4.45 -2.71 1.37
CA ARG A 57 -3.55 -1.63 1.80
C ARG A 57 -2.13 -1.90 1.34
N HIS A 58 -1.48 -0.85 0.85
CA HIS A 58 -0.11 -0.94 0.34
C HIS A 58 0.75 0.17 0.92
N ASP A 59 1.80 -0.18 1.66
CA ASP A 59 2.83 0.76 2.08
C ASP A 59 3.91 0.86 1.00
N ILE A 60 4.05 2.06 0.43
CA ILE A 60 4.96 2.33 -0.68
C ILE A 60 6.21 3.02 -0.14
N ASP A 61 7.22 2.20 0.16
CA ASP A 61 8.47 2.69 0.77
C ASP A 61 9.51 3.18 -0.24
N ARG A 62 9.60 2.56 -1.44
CA ARG A 62 10.75 2.77 -2.35
C ARG A 62 10.43 2.78 -3.85
N LYS A 63 9.62 1.84 -4.35
CA LYS A 63 9.41 1.61 -5.79
C LYS A 63 7.97 1.93 -6.18
N PRO A 64 7.60 3.20 -6.37
CA PRO A 64 6.23 3.58 -6.69
C PRO A 64 5.78 3.04 -8.05
N GLU A 65 6.70 2.72 -8.96
CA GLU A 65 6.37 2.08 -10.24
C GLU A 65 5.75 0.68 -10.03
N ASN A 66 6.18 -0.04 -8.99
CA ASN A 66 5.55 -1.32 -8.62
C ASN A 66 4.13 -1.11 -8.09
N ALA A 67 3.90 -0.02 -7.34
CA ALA A 67 2.58 0.35 -6.85
C ALA A 67 1.61 0.58 -8.02
N LEU A 68 2.08 1.20 -9.10
CA LEU A 68 1.28 1.43 -10.30
C LEU A 68 0.88 0.10 -10.98
N PHE A 69 1.79 -0.88 -11.05
CA PHE A 69 1.42 -2.20 -11.58
C PHE A 69 0.38 -2.91 -10.71
N THR A 70 0.49 -2.80 -9.38
CA THR A 70 -0.52 -3.37 -8.48
C THR A 70 -1.87 -2.67 -8.60
N ALA A 71 -1.87 -1.34 -8.68
CA ALA A 71 -3.10 -0.54 -8.78
C ALA A 71 -3.88 -0.89 -10.04
N ARG A 72 -3.21 -0.99 -11.19
CA ARG A 72 -3.85 -1.44 -12.44
C ARG A 72 -4.49 -2.83 -12.31
N VAL A 73 -3.83 -3.77 -11.62
CA VAL A 73 -4.39 -5.12 -11.42
C VAL A 73 -5.63 -5.07 -10.52
N GLU A 74 -5.63 -4.22 -9.49
CA GLU A 74 -6.77 -4.04 -8.61
C GLU A 74 -7.93 -3.33 -9.33
N GLU A 75 -7.67 -2.25 -10.07
CA GLU A 75 -8.64 -1.56 -10.92
C GLU A 75 -9.31 -2.53 -11.91
N GLU A 76 -8.52 -3.33 -12.61
CA GLU A 76 -9.01 -4.36 -13.54
C GLU A 76 -9.89 -5.41 -12.84
N ALA A 77 -9.68 -5.66 -11.53
CA ALA A 77 -10.49 -6.56 -10.72
C ALA A 77 -11.69 -5.86 -10.06
N GLY A 78 -11.89 -4.55 -10.28
CA GLY A 78 -12.93 -3.75 -9.63
C GLY A 78 -12.68 -3.50 -8.14
N ILE A 79 -11.43 -3.57 -7.70
CA ILE A 79 -11.01 -3.36 -6.32
C ILE A 79 -10.59 -1.90 -6.12
N ARG A 80 -11.09 -1.29 -5.05
CA ARG A 80 -10.54 -0.04 -4.52
C ARG A 80 -9.73 -0.34 -3.27
N ALA A 81 -8.56 0.26 -3.20
CA ALA A 81 -7.54 -0.02 -2.19
C ALA A 81 -6.93 1.30 -1.70
N THR A 82 -6.17 1.25 -0.61
CA THR A 82 -5.50 2.41 -0.05
C THR A 82 -3.98 2.30 -0.18
N TYR A 83 -3.35 3.28 -0.82
CA TYR A 83 -1.91 3.34 -1.08
C TYR A 83 -1.23 4.41 -0.24
N TYR A 84 -0.40 3.99 0.71
CA TYR A 84 0.32 4.90 1.60
C TYR A 84 1.71 5.21 1.06
N PHE A 85 1.95 6.47 0.69
CA PHE A 85 3.25 6.90 0.22
C PHE A 85 4.04 7.56 1.33
N ARG A 86 5.34 7.27 1.39
CA ARG A 86 6.27 8.09 2.17
C ARG A 86 6.45 9.44 1.48
N ARG A 87 6.56 10.50 2.29
CA ARG A 87 6.92 11.82 1.78
C ARG A 87 8.37 11.89 1.26
N TYR A 88 9.30 11.13 1.86
CA TYR A 88 10.72 11.20 1.51
C TYR A 88 11.17 10.00 0.69
N GLY A 89 12.25 10.22 -0.07
CA GLY A 89 12.87 9.20 -0.90
C GLY A 89 12.15 9.02 -2.24
N SER A 90 12.44 7.90 -2.90
CA SER A 90 11.96 7.60 -4.25
C SER A 90 10.47 7.27 -4.31
N ALA A 91 9.79 7.10 -3.18
CA ALA A 91 8.36 6.82 -3.12
C ALA A 91 7.50 8.04 -3.52
N PHE A 92 7.92 9.25 -3.18
CA PHE A 92 7.11 10.45 -3.40
C PHE A 92 7.19 10.93 -4.86
N ARG A 93 6.27 10.44 -5.68
CA ARG A 93 6.19 10.71 -7.12
C ARG A 93 4.78 11.24 -7.43
N PRO A 94 4.58 12.57 -7.44
CA PRO A 94 3.27 13.19 -7.59
C PRO A 94 2.50 12.71 -8.83
N GLU A 95 3.21 12.38 -9.91
CA GLU A 95 2.63 11.83 -11.14
C GLU A 95 2.02 10.45 -10.93
N ILE A 96 2.71 9.56 -10.22
CA ILE A 96 2.22 8.20 -9.92
C ILE A 96 1.10 8.25 -8.88
N ILE A 97 1.23 9.15 -7.89
CA ILE A 97 0.21 9.35 -6.86
C ILE A 97 -1.12 9.75 -7.49
N ARG A 98 -1.11 10.75 -8.39
CA ARG A 98 -2.33 11.18 -9.10
C ARG A 98 -2.88 10.10 -10.03
N GLU A 99 -2.01 9.33 -10.65
CA GLU A 99 -2.46 8.24 -11.52
C GLU A 99 -3.20 7.15 -10.73
N ILE A 100 -2.68 6.77 -9.57
CA ILE A 100 -3.32 5.77 -8.69
C ILE A 100 -4.64 6.32 -8.11
N GLU A 101 -4.68 7.59 -7.69
CA GLU A 101 -5.93 8.24 -7.28
C GLU A 101 -6.95 8.28 -8.43
N GLY A 102 -6.49 8.59 -9.65
CA GLY A 102 -7.32 8.63 -10.86
C GLY A 102 -7.94 7.29 -11.25
N MET A 103 -7.34 6.16 -10.84
CA MET A 103 -7.91 4.80 -10.97
C MET A 103 -9.00 4.51 -9.92
N GLY A 104 -9.30 5.46 -9.03
CA GLY A 104 -10.30 5.33 -7.97
C GLY A 104 -9.78 4.69 -6.68
N HIS A 105 -8.46 4.52 -6.54
CA HIS A 105 -7.85 4.12 -5.28
C HIS A 105 -7.74 5.33 -4.34
N GLU A 106 -7.69 5.04 -3.05
CA GLU A 106 -7.43 6.04 -2.02
C GLU A 106 -5.92 6.20 -1.84
N VAL A 107 -5.45 7.43 -1.73
CA VAL A 107 -4.04 7.72 -1.41
C VAL A 107 -3.93 8.14 0.04
N GLY A 108 -2.99 7.55 0.75
CA GLY A 108 -2.67 7.86 2.13
C GLY A 108 -1.24 8.36 2.33
N TYR A 109 -1.00 9.03 3.44
CA TYR A 109 0.32 9.45 3.88
C TYR A 109 0.93 8.42 4.85
N HIS A 110 2.03 7.77 4.45
CA HIS A 110 2.82 6.88 5.30
C HIS A 110 3.76 7.71 6.19
N TYR A 111 3.25 8.18 7.32
CA TYR A 111 4.00 9.06 8.23
C TYR A 111 4.98 8.28 9.11
N GLU A 112 6.20 8.81 9.23
CA GLU A 112 7.26 8.27 10.09
C GLU A 112 7.90 9.37 10.96
N VAL A 113 7.13 10.42 11.21
CA VAL A 113 7.62 11.70 11.76
C VAL A 113 8.16 11.59 13.17
N LEU A 114 7.60 10.72 14.02
CA LEU A 114 8.05 10.57 15.40
C LEU A 114 9.47 9.96 15.46
N GLY A 115 9.75 8.99 14.59
CA GLY A 115 11.08 8.42 14.43
C GLY A 115 12.08 9.46 13.92
N LYS A 116 11.70 10.25 12.90
CA LYS A 116 12.52 11.35 12.37
C LYS A 116 12.80 12.43 13.42
N ALA A 117 11.81 12.72 14.27
CA ALA A 117 11.92 13.67 15.37
C ALA A 117 12.61 13.10 16.62
N LYS A 118 13.08 11.84 16.59
CA LYS A 118 13.75 11.17 17.72
C LYS A 118 12.90 11.18 19.01
N GLY A 119 11.58 11.06 18.85
CA GLY A 119 10.64 11.05 19.98
C GLY A 119 10.14 12.43 20.42
N ASP A 120 10.65 13.52 19.84
CA ASP A 120 10.13 14.87 20.08
C ASP A 120 8.73 15.00 19.44
N ARG A 121 7.70 15.10 20.28
CA ARG A 121 6.30 15.12 19.84
C ARG A 121 5.90 16.42 19.18
N GLU A 122 6.30 17.56 19.71
CA GLU A 122 5.95 18.87 19.14
C GLU A 122 6.55 19.01 17.75
N ARG A 123 7.82 18.62 17.63
CA ARG A 123 8.49 18.57 16.32
C ARG A 123 7.83 17.57 15.38
N ALA A 124 7.45 16.39 15.85
CA ALA A 124 6.80 15.38 15.03
C ALA A 124 5.44 15.87 14.49
N ILE A 125 4.66 16.57 15.30
CA ILE A 125 3.37 17.15 14.90
C ILE A 125 3.60 18.20 13.80
N GLY A 126 4.53 19.14 14.01
CA GLY A 126 4.84 20.15 12.98
C GLY A 126 5.32 19.54 11.66
N MET A 127 6.13 18.47 11.73
CA MET A 127 6.54 17.71 10.53
C MET A 127 5.35 17.01 9.87
N PHE A 128 4.46 16.40 10.65
CA PHE A 128 3.27 15.73 10.12
C PHE A 128 2.37 16.69 9.35
N GLU A 129 2.06 17.84 9.95
CA GLU A 129 1.20 18.86 9.34
C GLU A 129 1.79 19.39 8.03
N HIS A 130 3.10 19.66 8.02
CA HIS A 130 3.82 20.08 6.82
C HIS A 130 3.80 19.00 5.73
N GLU A 131 4.26 17.78 6.05
CA GLU A 131 4.34 16.69 5.07
C GLU A 131 2.93 16.33 4.52
N LEU A 132 1.89 16.35 5.37
CA LEU A 132 0.50 16.14 4.96
C LEU A 132 -0.02 17.27 4.06
N GLY A 133 0.38 18.53 4.31
CA GLY A 133 0.06 19.67 3.45
C GLY A 133 0.56 19.45 2.02
N GLU A 134 1.79 18.98 1.87
CA GLU A 134 2.38 18.67 0.55
C GLU A 134 1.64 17.54 -0.18
N PHE A 135 1.12 16.55 0.55
CA PHE A 135 0.26 15.53 -0.03
C PHE A 135 -1.08 16.10 -0.53
N ARG A 136 -1.66 17.04 0.21
CA ARG A 136 -2.94 17.69 -0.13
C ARG A 136 -2.85 18.65 -1.32
N GLU A 137 -1.65 19.08 -1.69
CA GLU A 137 -1.43 19.79 -2.96
C GLU A 137 -1.49 18.86 -4.19
N ILE A 138 -1.45 17.54 -3.97
CA ILE A 138 -1.38 16.53 -5.03
C ILE A 138 -2.69 15.75 -5.17
N CYS A 139 -3.28 15.33 -4.05
CA CYS A 139 -4.39 14.39 -3.94
C CYS A 139 -5.18 14.62 -2.64
N ASP A 140 -6.37 14.02 -2.51
CA ASP A 140 -7.18 14.05 -1.28
C ASP A 140 -6.66 13.05 -0.23
N ALA A 141 -5.40 13.28 0.20
CA ALA A 141 -4.66 12.32 0.99
C ALA A 141 -5.29 12.05 2.37
N VAL A 142 -5.44 10.77 2.68
CA VAL A 142 -5.91 10.28 3.97
C VAL A 142 -4.75 9.89 4.88
N PHE A 143 -5.03 9.66 6.15
CA PHE A 143 -4.06 9.10 7.08
C PHE A 143 -4.80 8.24 8.10
N ASP A 144 -4.09 7.24 8.63
CA ASP A 144 -4.61 6.40 9.70
C ASP A 144 -4.53 7.20 11.01
N LEU A 145 -5.56 7.99 11.29
CA LEU A 145 -5.88 8.29 12.68
C LEU A 145 -6.89 7.25 13.12
N GLN A 146 -6.42 6.31 13.95
CA GLN A 146 -7.31 5.78 14.95
C GLN A 146 -7.86 7.00 15.70
N LYS A 147 -9.14 7.36 15.48
CA LYS A 147 -9.87 8.09 16.50
C LYS A 147 -9.91 7.16 17.71
N SER A 148 -8.85 7.18 18.51
CA SER A 148 -8.96 6.74 19.88
C SER A 148 -10.05 7.62 20.47
N ASN A 149 -11.23 7.04 20.69
CA ASN A 149 -12.20 7.64 21.58
C ASN A 149 -11.44 7.98 22.86
N ASP A 150 -11.40 9.28 23.16
CA ASP A 150 -11.09 9.91 24.44
C ASP A 150 -10.16 9.18 25.41
N LYS A 151 -9.07 9.91 25.75
CA LYS A 151 -8.06 9.66 26.80
C LYS A 151 -6.83 8.94 26.29
N VAL A 152 -5.82 9.70 25.87
CA VAL A 152 -4.47 9.74 26.46
C VAL A 152 -3.64 10.71 25.61
N ILE A 153 -3.88 12.00 25.83
CA ILE A 153 -2.81 13.01 25.83
C ILE A 153 -3.10 13.87 27.06
N LYS A 154 -2.54 13.44 28.20
CA LYS A 154 -2.19 14.27 29.34
C LYS A 154 -0.73 13.98 29.65
#